data_AF-A0A9P9NQQ6-F1
#
_entry.id   AF-A0A9P9NQQ6-F1
#
_cell.length_a   1.000
_cell.length_b   1.000
_cell.length_c   1.000
_cell.angle_alpha   90.00
_cell.angle_beta   90.00
_cell.angle_gamma   90.00
#
_symmetry.space_group_name_H-M   'P 1'
#
loop_
_entity.id
_entity.type
_entity.pdbx_description
1 polymer ?
#
loop_
_entity_poly.entity_id
_entity_poly.type
_entity_poly.pdbx_seq_one_letter_code
_entity_poly.pdbx_strand_id
1 'polypeptide(L)'
;MMQAISRRTLKAFFEWILNQRQGKGGRRLAGIKSASTLGTYWKVFRLVHERETGEKIGGKMNRHMHRALKKLAKKYRLSTKKRKKTAMYVEDLAEYL
;
A
#
# COMPACT_ATOMS: atom_id res chain seq x y z
N MET A 1 8.68 24.07 -4.76
CA MET A 1 7.35 23.96 -4.11
C MET A 1 6.80 22.57 -4.33
N MET A 2 6.63 21.75 -3.29
CA MET A 2 5.82 20.53 -3.39
C MET A 2 4.36 20.94 -3.59
N GLN A 3 3.71 20.43 -4.64
CA GLN A 3 2.28 20.66 -4.84
C GLN A 3 1.50 20.10 -3.64
N ALA A 4 0.53 20.86 -3.13
CA ALA A 4 -0.32 20.43 -2.03
C ALA A 4 -1.01 19.10 -2.40
N ILE A 5 -0.86 18.09 -1.54
CA ILE A 5 -1.42 16.77 -1.78
C ILE A 5 -2.95 16.83 -1.71
N SER A 6 -3.60 16.57 -2.84
CA SER A 6 -5.05 16.50 -2.92
C SER A 6 -5.57 15.05 -2.85
N ARG A 7 -6.82 14.89 -2.41
CA ARG A 7 -7.54 13.61 -2.45
C ARG A 7 -7.55 12.99 -3.85
N ARG A 8 -7.71 13.83 -4.88
CA ARG A 8 -7.79 13.39 -6.28
C ARG A 8 -6.43 12.87 -6.74
N THR A 9 -5.35 13.59 -6.42
CA THR A 9 -3.98 13.21 -6.75
C THR A 9 -3.58 11.89 -6.09
N LEU A 10 -3.88 11.72 -4.80
CA LEU A 10 -3.61 10.46 -4.10
C LEU A 10 -4.38 9.29 -4.69
N LYS A 11 -5.68 9.46 -4.95
CA LYS A 11 -6.47 8.39 -5.57
C LYS A 11 -5.89 8.02 -6.93
N ALA A 12 -5.58 9.00 -7.77
CA ALA A 12 -4.98 8.79 -9.09
C ALA A 12 -3.63 8.06 -9.00
N PHE A 13 -2.80 8.42 -8.03
CA PHE A 13 -1.53 7.73 -7.78
C PHE A 13 -1.71 6.25 -7.44
N PHE A 14 -2.60 5.91 -6.51
CA PHE A 14 -2.87 4.50 -6.18
C PHE A 14 -3.54 3.74 -7.33
N GLU A 15 -4.38 4.42 -8.11
CA GLU A 15 -4.99 3.84 -9.31
C GLU A 15 -3.95 3.57 -10.41
N TRP A 16 -3.00 4.49 -10.61
CA TRP A 16 -1.85 4.29 -11.50
C TRP A 16 -0.98 3.12 -11.07
N ILE A 17 -0.62 3.01 -9.78
CA ILE A 17 0.14 1.87 -9.25
C ILE A 17 -0.55 0.53 -9.54
N LEU A 18 -1.87 0.46 -9.37
CA LEU A 18 -2.64 -0.76 -9.61
C LEU A 18 -2.69 -1.16 -11.10
N ASN A 19 -2.58 -0.18 -11.99
CA ASN A 19 -2.51 -0.40 -13.44
C ASN A 19 -1.10 -0.68 -13.94
N GLN A 20 -0.06 -0.54 -13.11
CA GLN A 20 1.32 -0.77 -13.53
C GLN A 20 1.55 -2.23 -13.95
N ARG A 21 1.90 -2.44 -15.22
CA ARG A 21 2.21 -3.76 -15.80
C ARG A 21 3.68 -3.95 -16.13
N GLN A 22 4.45 -2.88 -16.19
CA GLN A 22 5.85 -2.89 -16.57
C GLN A 22 6.69 -2.21 -15.48
N GLY A 23 7.86 -2.79 -15.22
CA GLY A 23 8.87 -2.26 -14.32
C GLY A 23 10.07 -1.72 -15.11
N LYS A 24 11.18 -1.51 -14.40
CA LYS A 24 12.44 -1.06 -15.00
C LYS A 24 12.87 -1.98 -16.14
N GLY A 25 13.28 -1.41 -17.26
CA GLY A 25 13.72 -2.15 -18.45
C GLY A 25 12.60 -2.92 -19.16
N GLY A 26 11.33 -2.54 -18.97
CA GLY A 26 10.19 -3.20 -19.62
C GLY A 26 9.78 -4.53 -18.98
N ARG A 27 10.44 -4.95 -17.88
CA ARG A 27 10.12 -6.21 -17.19
C ARG A 27 8.65 -6.25 -16.78
N ARG A 28 7.94 -7.32 -17.15
CA ARG A 28 6.53 -7.51 -16.76
C ARG A 28 6.40 -7.65 -15.24
N LEU A 29 5.48 -6.88 -14.66
CA LEU A 29 5.12 -6.95 -13.24
C LEU A 29 3.86 -7.80 -13.07
N ALA A 30 3.85 -8.63 -12.02
CA ALA A 30 2.66 -9.40 -11.63
C ALA A 30 1.49 -8.50 -11.18
N GLY A 31 1.77 -7.24 -10.86
CA GLY A 31 0.81 -6.28 -10.29
C GLY A 31 0.47 -6.60 -8.83
N ILE A 32 -0.28 -5.70 -8.20
CA ILE A 32 -0.76 -5.89 -6.83
C ILE A 32 -1.97 -6.82 -6.84
N LYS A 33 -1.94 -7.86 -6.00
CA LYS A 33 -3.02 -8.86 -5.88
C LYS A 33 -3.76 -8.82 -4.55
N SER A 34 -3.26 -8.08 -3.56
CA SER A 34 -3.80 -8.07 -2.20
C SER A 34 -4.15 -6.66 -1.72
N ALA A 35 -5.26 -6.55 -0.98
CA ALA A 35 -5.69 -5.29 -0.39
C ALA A 35 -4.76 -4.84 0.76
N SER A 36 -4.12 -5.78 1.45
CA SER A 36 -3.14 -5.46 2.50
C SER A 36 -1.91 -4.75 1.94
N THR A 37 -1.46 -5.10 0.73
CA THR A 37 -0.38 -4.37 0.04
C THR A 37 -0.71 -2.88 -0.14
N LEU A 38 -1.96 -2.54 -0.50
CA LEU A 38 -2.39 -1.14 -0.59
C LEU A 38 -2.32 -0.42 0.76
N GLY A 39 -2.71 -1.09 1.84
CA GLY A 39 -2.59 -0.56 3.19
C GLY A 39 -1.13 -0.28 3.59
N THR A 40 -0.22 -1.21 3.27
CA THR A 40 1.21 -1.04 3.48
C THR A 40 1.77 0.14 2.67
N TYR A 41 1.41 0.25 1.39
CA TYR A 41 1.86 1.36 0.55
C TYR A 41 1.37 2.71 1.09
N TRP A 42 0.12 2.78 1.58
CA TRP A 42 -0.39 3.98 2.24
C TRP A 42 0.35 4.31 3.54
N LYS A 43 0.74 3.31 4.33
CA LYS A 43 1.58 3.52 5.51
C LYS A 43 2.94 4.09 5.12
N VAL A 44 3.62 3.49 4.14
CA VAL A 44 4.94 3.96 3.66
C VAL A 44 4.84 5.37 3.09
N PHE A 45 3.83 5.65 2.26
CA PHE A 45 3.60 6.99 1.72
C PHE A 45 3.48 8.05 2.82
N ARG A 46 2.71 7.78 3.88
CA ARG A 46 2.57 8.70 5.01
C ARG A 46 3.89 8.96 5.73
N LEU A 47 4.69 7.91 5.95
CA LEU A 47 5.99 8.02 6.61
C LEU A 47 6.97 8.85 5.78
N VAL A 48 7.04 8.60 4.46
CA VAL A 48 7.88 9.39 3.56
C VAL A 48 7.39 10.83 3.49
N HIS A 49 6.09 11.07 3.36
CA HIS A 49 5.52 12.41 3.37
C HIS A 49 5.91 13.20 4.62
N GLU A 50 5.74 12.60 5.79
CA GLU A 50 6.09 13.22 7.07
C GLU A 50 7.59 13.50 7.18
N ARG A 51 8.44 12.57 6.70
CA ARG A 51 9.89 12.76 6.67
C ARG A 51 10.32 13.92 5.77
N GLU A 52 9.73 14.02 4.57
CA GLU A 52 10.14 15.01 3.56
C GLU A 52 9.55 16.41 3.80
N THR A 53 8.35 16.48 4.38
CA THR A 53 7.64 17.76 4.59
C THR A 53 7.67 18.25 6.04
N GLY A 54 7.98 17.37 7.00
CA GLY A 54 7.78 17.62 8.43
C GLY A 54 6.31 17.58 8.86
N GLU A 55 5.37 17.40 7.93
CA GLU A 55 3.93 17.47 8.20
C GLU A 55 3.25 16.10 8.15
N LYS A 56 2.45 15.82 9.18
CA LYS A 56 1.59 14.64 9.22
C LYS A 56 0.38 14.82 8.31
N ILE A 57 0.05 13.77 7.56
CA ILE A 57 -1.23 13.73 6.83
C ILE A 57 -2.39 13.78 7.82
N GLY A 58 -3.18 14.85 7.75
CA GLY A 58 -4.29 15.10 8.67
C GLY A 58 -5.34 13.98 8.70
N GLY A 59 -5.99 13.82 9.86
CA GLY A 59 -6.93 12.73 10.11
C GLY A 59 -8.10 12.63 9.13
N LYS A 60 -8.60 13.79 8.64
CA LYS A 60 -9.65 13.85 7.61
C LYS A 60 -9.19 13.22 6.28
N MET A 61 -7.98 13.57 5.83
CA MET A 61 -7.37 13.00 4.63
C MET A 61 -7.13 11.50 4.84
N ASN A 62 -6.61 11.10 6.00
CA ASN A 62 -6.35 9.71 6.32
C ASN A 62 -7.62 8.84 6.25
N ARG A 63 -8.73 9.27 6.85
CA ARG A 63 -10.03 8.57 6.77
C ARG A 63 -10.53 8.48 5.33
N HIS A 64 -10.37 9.56 4.56
CA HIS A 64 -10.78 9.57 3.15
C HIS A 64 -9.98 8.54 2.33
N MET A 65 -8.66 8.48 2.55
CA MET A 65 -7.81 7.53 1.85
C MET A 65 -8.11 6.09 2.21
N HIS A 66 -8.40 5.75 3.47
CA HIS A 66 -8.85 4.41 3.82
C HIS A 66 -10.12 3.99 3.04
N ARG A 67 -11.09 4.91 2.89
CA ARG A 67 -12.29 4.66 2.07
C ARG A 67 -11.94 4.52 0.58
N ALA A 68 -11.05 5.36 0.06
CA ALA A 68 -10.60 5.30 -1.33
C ALA A 68 -9.89 3.97 -1.65
N LEU A 69 -8.97 3.52 -0.79
CA LEU A 69 -8.25 2.26 -0.92
C LEU A 69 -9.20 1.06 -0.86
N LYS A 70 -10.22 1.09 0.01
CA LYS A 70 -11.26 0.04 0.05
C LYS A 70 -12.04 -0.02 -1.27
N LYS A 71 -12.40 1.14 -1.85
CA LYS A 71 -13.06 1.21 -3.16
C LYS A 71 -12.16 0.68 -4.28
N LEU A 72 -10.88 1.05 -4.29
CA LEU A 72 -9.90 0.56 -5.24
C LEU A 72 -9.70 -0.95 -5.10
N ALA A 73 -9.56 -1.47 -3.89
CA ALA A 73 -9.45 -2.91 -3.65
C ALA A 73 -10.63 -3.70 -4.24
N LYS A 74 -11.86 -3.17 -4.09
CA LYS A 74 -13.06 -3.75 -4.73
C LYS A 74 -13.01 -3.63 -6.26
N LYS A 75 -12.70 -2.44 -6.79
CA LYS A 75 -12.61 -2.18 -8.24
C LYS A 75 -11.62 -3.12 -8.94
N TYR A 76 -10.48 -3.36 -8.31
CA TYR A 76 -9.38 -4.17 -8.84
C TYR A 76 -9.44 -5.64 -8.40
N ARG A 77 -10.52 -6.06 -7.73
CA ARG A 77 -10.74 -7.44 -7.26
C ARG A 77 -9.56 -7.99 -6.45
N LEU A 78 -8.98 -7.14 -5.59
CA LEU A 78 -7.85 -7.53 -4.75
C LEU A 78 -8.29 -8.51 -3.66
N SER A 79 -7.44 -9.49 -3.37
CA SER A 79 -7.69 -10.44 -2.28
C SER A 79 -7.66 -9.72 -0.93
N THR A 80 -8.70 -9.96 -0.12
CA THR A 80 -8.80 -9.54 1.28
C THR A 80 -8.47 -10.68 2.25
N LYS A 81 -8.13 -11.87 1.73
CA LYS A 81 -7.77 -13.02 2.56
C LYS A 81 -6.56 -12.66 3.41
N LYS A 82 -6.69 -12.83 4.73
CA LYS A 82 -5.53 -12.71 5.63
C LYS A 82 -4.56 -13.85 5.32
N ARG A 83 -3.26 -13.55 5.32
CA ARG A 83 -2.23 -14.58 5.31
C ARG A 83 -2.41 -15.44 6.56
N LYS A 84 -2.41 -16.76 6.42
CA LYS A 84 -2.40 -17.68 7.56
C LYS A 84 -1.16 -17.35 8.40
N LYS A 85 -1.37 -17.01 9.67
CA LYS A 85 -0.27 -16.95 10.64
C LYS A 85 0.02 -18.39 11.02
N THR A 86 1.08 -18.96 10.45
CA THR A 86 1.62 -20.22 10.96
C THR A 86 2.31 -19.88 12.27
N ALA A 87 1.90 -20.51 13.37
CA ALA A 87 2.68 -20.46 14.60
C ALA A 87 4.00 -21.20 14.32
N MET A 88 5.12 -20.57 14.64
CA MET A 88 6.43 -21.19 14.61
C MET A 88 6.71 -21.63 16.04
N TYR A 89 6.98 -22.91 16.23
CA TYR A 89 7.35 -23.43 17.54
C TYR A 89 8.82 -23.08 17.80
N VAL A 90 9.21 -22.92 19.08
CA VAL A 90 10.60 -22.57 19.44
C VAL A 90 11.54 -23.71 19.04
N GLU A 91 11.02 -24.93 19.10
CA GLU A 91 11.64 -26.18 18.68
C GLU A 91 12.01 -26.17 17.19
N ASP A 92 11.13 -25.62 16.32
CA ASP A 92 11.41 -25.47 14.87
C ASP A 92 12.57 -24.50 14.59
N LEU A 93 12.86 -23.60 15.54
CA LEU A 93 13.93 -22.60 15.42
C LEU A 93 15.28 -23.16 15.88
N ALA A 94 15.26 -24.10 16.83
CA ALA A 94 16.46 -24.71 17.39
C ALA A 94 17.18 -25.65 16.40
N GLU A 95 16.45 -26.25 15.44
CA GLU A 95 17.04 -27.08 14.38
C GLU A 95 17.80 -26.28 13.30
N TYR A 96 17.68 -24.95 13.29
CA TYR A 96 18.32 -24.06 12.32
C TYR A 96 19.50 -23.24 12.88
N LEU A 97 19.85 -23.44 14.16
CA LEU A 97 20.99 -22.83 14.85
C LEU A 97 22.11 -23.85 15.04
#